data_AF-A0A0A8URS4-F1
#
_entry.id   AF-A0A0A8URS4-F1
#
_cell.length_a   1.000
_cell.length_b   1.000
_cell.length_c   1.000
_cell.angle_alpha   90.00
_cell.angle_beta   90.00
_cell.angle_gamma   90.00
#
_symmetry.space_group_name_H-M   'P 1'
#
loop_
_entity.id
_entity.type
_entity.pdbx_description
1 polymer ?
#
loop_
_entity_poly.entity_id
_entity_poly.type
_entity_poly.pdbx_seq_one_letter_code
_entity_poly.pdbx_strand_id
1 'polypeptide(L)'
;MNKLIYCIFAFLPGILFAQGCIVGGKPDKPRYVCVDGRSLSPTSSGFLWHAKRGCFMSKIPCCAYDATHYAFSTNPSYVYYSFKKCREGYPYHLGEMQTH
;
A
#
# COMPACT_ATOMS: atom_id res chain seq x y z
N MET A 1 -0.76 42.87 -4.02
CA MET A 1 0.18 41.80 -3.61
C MET A 1 -0.45 40.66 -2.79
N ASN A 2 -1.76 40.65 -2.49
CA ASN A 2 -2.35 39.61 -1.62
C ASN A 2 -2.89 38.36 -2.35
N LYS A 3 -3.03 38.38 -3.69
CA LYS A 3 -3.64 37.25 -4.44
C LYS A 3 -2.71 36.05 -4.59
N LEU A 4 -1.39 36.26 -4.53
CA LEU A 4 -0.40 35.17 -4.70
C LEU A 4 -0.36 34.21 -3.51
N ILE A 5 -0.69 34.71 -2.31
CA ILE A 5 -0.63 33.94 -1.05
C ILE A 5 -1.76 32.91 -0.98
N TYR A 6 -2.95 33.23 -1.51
CA TYR A 6 -4.09 32.30 -1.53
C TYR A 6 -3.87 31.09 -2.44
N CYS A 7 -3.13 31.24 -3.54
CA CYS A 7 -2.80 30.12 -4.42
C CYS A 7 -1.84 29.12 -3.76
N ILE A 8 -0.93 29.56 -2.89
CA ILE A 8 0.02 28.68 -2.21
C ILE A 8 -0.70 27.79 -1.18
N PHE A 9 -1.76 28.29 -0.53
CA PHE A 9 -2.55 27.50 0.41
C PHE A 9 -3.41 26.41 -0.24
N ALA A 10 -3.77 26.57 -1.52
CA ALA A 10 -4.57 25.58 -2.24
C ALA A 10 -3.79 24.29 -2.58
N PHE A 11 -2.45 24.32 -2.59
CA PHE A 11 -1.59 23.16 -2.89
C PHE A 11 -1.01 22.46 -1.65
N LEU A 12 -1.21 23.00 -0.45
CA LEU A 12 -0.73 22.42 0.80
C LEU A 12 -1.36 21.06 1.21
N PRO A 13 -2.61 20.67 0.87
CA PRO A 13 -3.16 19.41 1.36
C PRO A 13 -2.57 18.17 0.66
N GLY A 14 -1.87 18.33 -0.46
CA GLY A 14 -1.25 17.22 -1.19
C GLY A 14 -0.01 16.62 -0.51
N ILE A 15 0.63 17.35 0.39
CA ILE A 15 1.90 16.93 1.01
C ILE A 15 1.67 16.04 2.26
N LEU A 16 0.48 16.12 2.87
CA LEU A 16 0.16 15.39 4.10
C LEU A 16 -0.14 13.90 3.89
N PHE A 17 -0.43 13.49 2.65
CA PHE A 17 -0.75 12.09 2.29
C PHE A 17 0.38 11.37 1.56
N ALA A 18 1.54 12.00 1.38
CA ALA A 18 2.73 11.31 0.93
C ALA A 18 3.31 10.48 2.09
N GLN A 19 2.67 9.36 2.44
CA GLN A 19 3.32 8.33 3.25
C GLN A 19 4.52 7.82 2.44
N GLY A 20 5.71 8.35 2.75
CA GLY A 20 6.96 8.00 2.07
C GLY A 20 7.14 6.49 2.04
N CYS A 21 7.62 5.96 0.91
CA CYS A 21 7.81 4.53 0.79
C CYS A 21 8.89 4.05 1.75
N ILE A 22 8.52 3.19 2.71
CA ILE A 22 9.47 2.59 3.63
C ILE A 22 10.25 1.51 2.86
N VAL A 23 11.51 1.79 2.54
CA VAL A 23 12.40 0.85 1.82
C VAL A 23 13.36 0.17 2.79
N GLY A 24 12.90 -0.92 3.39
CA GLY A 24 13.67 -1.84 4.21
C GLY A 24 14.27 -3.02 3.42
N GLY A 25 15.21 -2.74 2.50
CA GLY A 25 16.02 -3.76 1.80
C GLY A 25 15.26 -4.85 1.02
N LYS A 26 15.97 -5.88 0.54
CA LYS A 26 15.40 -7.12 -0.05
C LYS A 26 15.51 -8.28 0.95
N PRO A 27 14.53 -8.46 1.86
CA PRO A 27 14.55 -9.55 2.83
C PRO A 27 14.01 -10.87 2.24
N ASP A 28 14.49 -12.00 2.76
CA ASP A 28 13.95 -13.33 2.40
C ASP A 28 12.53 -13.55 2.92
N LYS A 29 12.15 -12.87 3.99
CA LYS A 29 10.84 -12.95 4.65
C LYS A 29 10.05 -11.66 4.45
N PRO A 30 8.70 -11.72 4.36
CA PRO A 30 7.88 -10.52 4.26
C PRO A 30 8.08 -9.62 5.48
N ARG A 31 8.20 -8.32 5.22
CA ARG A 31 8.38 -7.28 6.25
C ARG A 31 7.29 -6.21 6.24
N TYR A 32 6.49 -6.17 5.18
CA TYR A 32 5.42 -5.20 4.99
C TYR A 32 4.08 -5.87 5.11
N VAL A 33 3.13 -5.14 5.69
CA VAL A 33 1.70 -5.40 5.58
C VAL A 33 1.11 -4.23 4.80
N CYS A 34 0.44 -4.55 3.71
CA CYS A 34 -0.16 -3.58 2.80
C CYS A 34 -1.67 -3.80 2.74
N VAL A 35 -2.41 -2.72 2.47
CA VAL A 35 -3.86 -2.75 2.23
C VAL A 35 -4.10 -2.24 0.83
N ASP A 36 -4.89 -2.96 0.05
CA ASP A 36 -5.40 -2.56 -1.26
C ASP A 36 -4.35 -1.98 -2.21
N GLY A 37 -3.89 -2.78 -3.16
CA GLY A 37 -2.92 -2.38 -4.17
C GLY A 37 -3.31 -2.77 -5.58
N ARG A 38 -2.48 -2.36 -6.54
CA ARG A 38 -2.47 -2.80 -7.92
C ARG A 38 -1.04 -2.94 -8.43
N SER A 39 -0.79 -3.95 -9.25
CA SER A 39 0.47 -4.09 -9.99
C SER A 39 0.20 -4.30 -11.47
N LEU A 40 1.04 -3.72 -12.31
CA LEU A 40 0.99 -3.90 -13.75
C LEU A 40 1.98 -5.00 -14.15
N SER A 41 1.52 -5.99 -14.92
CA SER A 41 2.38 -7.00 -15.53
C SER A 41 2.28 -6.96 -17.06
N PRO A 42 3.41 -7.07 -17.79
CA PRO A 42 3.38 -7.25 -19.23
C PRO A 42 3.01 -8.70 -19.58
N THR A 43 2.17 -8.87 -20.60
CA THR A 43 1.79 -10.17 -21.18
C THR A 43 2.09 -10.17 -22.68
N SER A 44 1.96 -11.33 -23.34
CA SER A 44 2.17 -11.43 -24.80
C SER A 44 1.18 -10.60 -25.62
N SER A 45 0.04 -10.22 -25.05
CA SER A 45 -1.03 -9.47 -25.71
C SER A 45 -1.19 -8.02 -25.22
N GLY A 46 -0.40 -7.57 -24.23
CA GLY A 46 -0.47 -6.21 -23.71
C GLY A 46 -0.08 -6.10 -22.24
N PHE A 47 -0.84 -5.30 -21.49
CA PHE A 47 -0.63 -5.11 -20.05
C PHE A 47 -1.83 -5.61 -19.26
N LEU A 48 -1.56 -6.32 -18.18
CA LEU A 48 -2.57 -6.82 -17.25
C LEU A 48 -2.42 -6.12 -15.90
N TRP A 49 -3.52 -5.51 -15.44
CA TRP A 49 -3.61 -4.97 -14.09
C TRP A 49 -4.02 -6.09 -13.13
N HIS A 50 -3.20 -6.31 -12.12
CA HIS A 50 -3.52 -7.17 -10.99
C HIS A 50 -3.96 -6.30 -9.82
N ALA A 51 -5.26 -6.30 -9.51
CA ALA A 51 -5.73 -5.75 -8.25
C ALA A 51 -5.36 -6.70 -7.11
N LYS A 52 -4.92 -6.15 -5.98
CA LYS A 52 -4.70 -6.83 -4.70
C LYS A 52 -5.68 -6.20 -3.72
N ARG A 53 -6.74 -6.90 -3.35
CA ARG A 53 -7.75 -6.37 -2.42
C ARG A 53 -7.56 -6.98 -1.05
N GLY A 54 -7.85 -6.21 -0.02
CA GLY A 54 -7.64 -6.62 1.36
C GLY A 54 -6.20 -6.45 1.82
N CYS A 55 -5.93 -7.03 2.98
CA CYS A 55 -4.61 -7.01 3.59
C CYS A 55 -3.74 -8.13 3.05
N PHE A 56 -2.49 -7.82 2.71
CA PHE A 56 -1.51 -8.82 2.27
C PHE A 56 -0.13 -8.54 2.85
N MET A 57 0.64 -9.60 3.08
CA MET A 57 2.05 -9.51 3.47
C MET A 57 2.93 -9.42 2.24
N SER A 58 3.93 -8.54 2.25
CA SER A 58 4.87 -8.40 1.14
C SER A 58 6.34 -8.34 1.59
N LYS A 59 7.21 -8.83 0.71
CA LYS A 59 8.68 -8.66 0.80
C LYS A 59 9.13 -7.35 0.17
N ILE A 60 8.33 -6.83 -0.76
CA ILE A 60 8.58 -5.60 -1.50
C ILE A 60 7.76 -4.49 -0.84
N PRO A 61 8.27 -3.24 -0.76
CA PRO A 61 7.52 -2.13 -0.19
C PRO A 61 6.12 -1.96 -0.82
N CYS A 62 5.13 -1.55 -0.01
CA CYS A 62 3.74 -1.39 -0.45
C CYS A 62 3.59 -0.41 -1.63
N CYS A 63 4.47 0.59 -1.73
CA CYS A 63 4.48 1.55 -2.83
C CYS A 63 4.71 0.91 -4.21
N ALA A 64 5.37 -0.26 -4.27
CA ALA A 64 5.56 -0.98 -5.53
C ALA A 64 4.24 -1.59 -6.06
N TYR A 65 3.23 -1.67 -5.21
CA TYR A 65 1.88 -2.12 -5.55
C TYR A 65 0.89 -0.98 -5.53
N ASP A 66 1.32 0.29 -5.52
CA ASP A 66 0.40 1.43 -5.34
C ASP A 66 -0.59 1.19 -4.18
N ALA A 67 -0.07 0.59 -3.10
CA ALA A 67 -0.86 0.08 -1.99
C ALA A 67 -0.66 0.92 -0.73
N THR A 68 -1.71 0.97 0.10
CA THR A 68 -1.65 1.68 1.38
C THR A 68 -0.77 0.90 2.36
N HIS A 69 0.15 1.59 3.01
CA HIS A 69 1.03 0.97 4.00
C HIS A 69 0.30 0.80 5.34
N TYR A 70 0.19 -0.44 5.81
CA TYR A 70 -0.38 -0.74 7.12
C TYR A 70 0.70 -0.83 8.21
N ALA A 71 1.73 -1.65 8.00
CA ALA A 71 2.79 -1.86 8.98
C ALA A 71 4.09 -2.35 8.34
N PHE A 72 5.22 -2.02 8.98
CA PHE A 72 6.55 -2.53 8.65
C PHE A 72 7.25 -3.03 9.92
N SER A 73 7.88 -4.20 9.85
CA SER A 73 8.76 -4.69 10.91
C SER A 73 9.77 -5.71 10.39
N THR A 74 10.94 -5.74 11.01
CA THR A 74 11.95 -6.78 10.79
C THR A 74 11.64 -8.07 11.55
N ASN A 75 10.76 -8.01 12.57
CA ASN A 75 10.33 -9.16 13.37
C ASN A 75 9.15 -9.89 12.67
N PRO A 76 9.33 -11.13 12.19
CA PRO A 76 8.27 -11.86 11.49
C PRO A 76 7.00 -12.07 12.31
N SER A 77 7.13 -12.26 13.63
CA SER A 77 5.98 -12.46 14.52
C SER A 77 5.11 -11.21 14.58
N TYR A 78 5.73 -10.03 14.57
CA TYR A 78 5.02 -8.75 14.56
C TYR A 78 4.34 -8.48 13.20
N VAL A 79 5.01 -8.82 12.10
CA VAL A 79 4.42 -8.73 10.75
C VAL A 79 3.18 -9.59 10.65
N TYR A 80 3.26 -10.84 11.10
CA TYR A 80 2.13 -11.77 11.08
C TYR A 80 0.98 -11.31 11.99
N TYR A 81 1.29 -10.82 13.19
CA TYR A 81 0.30 -10.22 14.09
C TYR A 81 -0.41 -9.03 13.43
N SER A 82 0.36 -8.11 12.85
CA SER A 82 -0.16 -6.92 12.17
C SER A 82 -1.04 -7.28 10.99
N PHE A 83 -0.65 -8.29 10.21
CA PHE A 83 -1.45 -8.84 9.12
C PHE A 83 -2.79 -9.38 9.61
N LYS A 84 -2.82 -10.16 10.71
CA LYS A 84 -4.08 -10.63 11.28
C LYS A 84 -4.96 -9.46 11.72
N LYS A 85 -4.39 -8.47 12.41
CA LYS A 85 -5.13 -7.29 12.84
C LYS A 85 -5.70 -6.48 11.69
N CYS A 86 -4.93 -6.31 10.63
CA CYS A 86 -5.40 -5.69 9.40
C CYS A 86 -6.61 -6.45 8.83
N ARG A 87 -6.53 -7.79 8.73
CA ARG A 87 -7.62 -8.62 8.23
C ARG A 87 -8.86 -8.61 9.10
N GLU A 88 -8.71 -8.53 10.43
CA GLU A 88 -9.83 -8.43 11.36
C GLU A 88 -10.58 -7.10 11.21
N GLY A 89 -9.86 -6.00 10.94
CA GLY A 89 -10.44 -4.66 10.78
C GLY A 89 -10.80 -4.28 9.34
N TYR A 90 -10.50 -5.13 8.36
CA TYR A 90 -10.72 -4.80 6.95
C TYR A 90 -12.23 -4.82 6.61
N PRO A 91 -12.78 -3.74 6.03
CA PRO A 91 -14.20 -3.66 5.70
C PRO A 91 -14.50 -4.46 4.43
N TYR A 92 -14.61 -5.78 4.54
CA TYR A 92 -14.92 -6.63 3.39
C TYR A 92 -16.27 -6.24 2.77
N HIS A 93 -16.24 -5.88 1.49
CA HIS A 93 -17.47 -5.62 0.73
C HIS A 93 -17.84 -6.82 -0.14
N LEU A 94 -19.14 -7.13 -0.20
CA LEU A 94 -19.68 -8.17 -1.09
C LEU A 94 -19.32 -7.85 -2.55
N GLY A 95 -18.72 -8.82 -3.24
CA GLY A 95 -18.30 -8.68 -4.64
C GLY A 95 -16.85 -8.23 -4.84
N GLU A 96 -16.12 -7.89 -3.78
CA GLU A 96 -14.68 -7.65 -3.89
C GLU A 96 -13.91 -8.98 -3.94
N MET A 97 -13.18 -9.20 -5.04
CA MET A 97 -12.28 -10.35 -5.19
C MET A 97 -11.27 -10.36 -4.05
N GLN A 98 -11.38 -11.34 -3.15
CA GLN A 98 -10.35 -11.62 -2.16
C GLN A 98 -9.13 -12.17 -2.90
N THR A 99 -8.04 -11.42 -2.96
CA THR A 99 -6.79 -11.97 -3.49
C THR A 99 -6.21 -12.93 -2.45
N HIS A 100 -6.38 -14.23 -2.70
CA HIS A 100 -5.75 -15.32 -1.94
C HIS A 100 -4.23 -15.33 -2.13
#